data_AF-W9TCY2-F1
#
_entry.id   AF-W9TCY2-F1
#
_cell.length_a   1.000
_cell.length_b   1.000
_cell.length_c   1.000
_cell.angle_alpha   90.00
_cell.angle_beta   90.00
_cell.angle_gamma   90.00
#
_symmetry.space_group_name_H-M   'P 1'
#
loop_
_entity.id
_entity.type
_entity.pdbx_description
1 polymer ?
#
loop_
_entity_poly.entity_id
_entity_poly.type
_entity_poly.pdbx_seq_one_letter_code
_entity_poly.pdbx_strand_id
1 'polypeptide(L)'
;MFAIAFESIVKLATFGAIGLYALYVVFGGPHQLEIWLLQNQSALQALHTPLQEGPWRTLLLVFFASAIVMPHMYHMTFTENLNPRGLVSASWGLPLYLLLMSLAVPLILWAGLKLGVSTNPEYFTLGLGLTAQSEPLALLAFVGGLSASSG
;
A
#
# COMPACT_ATOMS: atom_id res chain seq x y z
N MET A 1 19.94 10.67 -0.14
CA MET A 1 19.25 10.01 -1.29
C MET A 1 19.18 8.49 -1.18
N PHE A 2 20.30 7.76 -1.01
CA PHE A 2 20.27 6.28 -0.94
C PHE A 2 19.38 5.69 0.17
N ALA A 3 19.33 6.33 1.34
CA ALA A 3 18.46 5.89 2.44
C ALA A 3 16.97 5.89 2.06
N ILE A 4 16.46 6.99 1.47
CA ILE A 4 15.05 7.12 1.04
C ILE A 4 14.71 6.12 -0.08
N ALA A 5 15.62 5.93 -1.04
CA ALA A 5 15.44 4.96 -2.11
C ALA A 5 15.39 3.52 -1.56
N PHE A 6 16.31 3.19 -0.65
CA PHE A 6 16.34 1.89 0.01
C PHE A 6 15.07 1.63 0.82
N GLU A 7 14.66 2.60 1.63
CA GLU A 7 13.43 2.55 2.42
C GLU A 7 12.20 2.32 1.54
N SER A 8 12.10 3.03 0.40
CA SER A 8 11.00 2.84 -0.55
C SER A 8 10.97 1.44 -1.16
N ILE A 9 12.15 0.87 -1.47
CA ILE A 9 12.24 -0.52 -1.95
C ILE A 9 11.79 -1.50 -0.87
N VAL A 10 12.18 -1.29 0.39
CA VAL A 10 11.76 -2.14 1.51
C VAL A 10 10.24 -2.08 1.69
N LYS A 11 9.62 -0.89 1.61
CA LYS A 11 8.16 -0.72 1.65
C LYS A 11 7.49 -1.51 0.54
N LEU A 12 7.95 -1.33 -0.70
CA LEU A 12 7.39 -2.00 -1.87
C LEU A 12 7.51 -3.52 -1.77
N ALA A 13 8.69 -4.03 -1.42
CA ALA A 13 8.94 -5.45 -1.27
C ALA A 13 8.06 -6.06 -0.17
N THR A 14 7.92 -5.36 0.95
CA THR A 14 7.10 -5.83 2.08
C THR A 14 5.61 -5.86 1.73
N PHE A 15 5.05 -4.75 1.23
CA PHE A 15 3.65 -4.69 0.84
C PHE A 15 3.36 -5.67 -0.32
N GLY A 16 4.25 -5.75 -1.30
CA GLY A 16 4.15 -6.69 -2.40
C GLY A 16 4.14 -8.15 -1.92
N ALA A 17 5.05 -8.52 -1.01
CA ALA A 17 5.10 -9.87 -0.45
C ALA A 17 3.82 -10.22 0.33
N ILE A 18 3.31 -9.31 1.17
CA ILE A 18 2.07 -9.53 1.93
C ILE A 18 0.85 -9.58 0.98
N GLY A 19 0.81 -8.74 -0.05
CA GLY A 19 -0.25 -8.77 -1.07
C GLY A 19 -0.24 -10.06 -1.89
N LEU A 20 0.93 -10.57 -2.27
CA LEU A 20 1.08 -11.87 -2.93
C LEU A 20 0.68 -13.02 -2.00
N TYR A 21 1.07 -12.95 -0.73
CA TYR A 21 0.64 -13.92 0.28
C TYR A 21 -0.89 -13.93 0.42
N ALA A 22 -1.51 -12.76 0.51
CA ALA A 22 -2.97 -12.63 0.50
C ALA A 22 -3.58 -13.32 -0.74
N LEU A 23 -3.08 -13.00 -1.94
CA LEU A 23 -3.62 -13.55 -3.19
C LEU A 23 -3.47 -15.08 -3.29
N TYR A 24 -2.28 -15.61 -3.03
CA TYR A 24 -1.98 -17.03 -3.29
C TYR A 24 -2.22 -17.94 -2.10
N VAL A 25 -2.01 -17.47 -0.87
CA VAL A 25 -2.17 -18.31 0.32
C VAL A 25 -3.55 -18.14 0.94
N VAL A 26 -4.03 -16.90 1.08
CA VAL A 26 -5.35 -16.65 1.68
C VAL A 26 -6.47 -16.92 0.69
N PHE A 27 -6.35 -16.45 -0.56
CA PHE A 27 -7.36 -16.66 -1.58
C PHE A 27 -7.15 -17.92 -2.42
N GLY A 28 -5.92 -18.44 -2.52
CA GLY A 28 -5.58 -19.60 -3.35
C GLY A 28 -5.44 -19.28 -4.85
N GLY A 29 -5.40 -18.00 -5.20
CA GLY A 29 -5.16 -17.49 -6.56
C GLY A 29 -6.20 -16.47 -7.04
N PRO A 30 -5.96 -15.83 -8.20
CA PRO A 30 -6.80 -14.76 -8.73
C PRO A 30 -8.22 -15.20 -9.07
N HIS A 31 -8.40 -16.43 -9.57
CA HIS A 31 -9.75 -16.94 -9.89
C HIS A 31 -10.61 -17.13 -8.63
N GLN A 32 -10.01 -17.61 -7.55
CA GLN A 32 -10.71 -17.85 -6.29
C GLN A 32 -10.97 -16.54 -5.54
N LEU A 33 -10.10 -15.55 -5.69
CA LEU A 33 -10.35 -14.17 -5.27
C LEU A 33 -11.59 -13.62 -5.98
N GLU A 34 -11.68 -13.75 -7.31
CA GLU A 34 -12.83 -13.27 -8.08
C GLU A 34 -14.15 -13.89 -7.60
N ILE A 35 -14.19 -15.21 -7.39
CA ILE A 35 -15.35 -15.91 -6.85
C ILE A 35 -15.73 -15.35 -5.46
N TRP A 36 -14.74 -15.16 -4.58
CA TRP A 36 -15.00 -14.62 -3.25
C TRP A 36 -15.55 -13.19 -3.30
N LEU A 37 -15.01 -12.33 -4.18
CA LEU A 37 -15.49 -10.96 -4.37
C LEU A 37 -16.95 -10.92 -4.83
N LEU A 38 -17.33 -11.79 -5.77
CA LEU A 38 -18.71 -11.89 -6.25
C LEU A 38 -19.68 -12.36 -5.16
N GLN A 39 -19.24 -13.25 -4.27
CA GLN A 39 -20.07 -13.76 -3.17
C GLN A 39 -20.21 -12.78 -2.01
N ASN A 40 -19.23 -11.89 -1.82
CA ASN A 40 -19.15 -10.97 -0.66
C ASN A 40 -19.43 -9.52 -1.03
N GLN A 41 -20.12 -9.28 -2.15
CA GLN A 41 -20.34 -7.95 -2.71
C GLN A 41 -21.08 -6.99 -1.76
N SER A 42 -21.97 -7.50 -0.91
CA SER A 42 -22.69 -6.71 0.10
C SER A 42 -21.77 -6.18 1.21
N ALA A 43 -20.81 -6.98 1.69
CA ALA A 43 -19.81 -6.55 2.66
C ALA A 43 -18.85 -5.51 2.08
N LEU A 44 -18.52 -5.64 0.78
CA LEU A 44 -17.70 -4.66 0.06
C LEU A 44 -18.44 -3.34 -0.19
N GLN A 45 -19.75 -3.37 -0.47
CA GLN A 45 -20.54 -2.15 -0.67
C GLN A 45 -20.52 -1.24 0.56
N ALA A 46 -20.55 -1.80 1.78
CA ALA A 46 -20.43 -1.02 3.01
C ALA A 46 -19.07 -0.28 3.14
N LEU A 47 -18.00 -0.81 2.53
CA LEU A 47 -16.69 -0.15 2.44
C LEU A 47 -16.64 0.89 1.32
N HIS A 48 -17.49 0.77 0.29
CA HIS A 48 -17.58 1.75 -0.81
C HIS A 48 -18.41 2.97 -0.45
N THR A 49 -19.40 2.85 0.44
CA THR A 49 -20.23 3.96 0.92
C THR A 49 -19.41 5.14 1.48
N PRO A 50 -18.39 4.94 2.35
CA PRO A 50 -17.56 6.06 2.85
C PRO A 50 -16.71 6.74 1.76
N LEU A 51 -16.43 6.09 0.63
CA LEU A 51 -15.66 6.68 -0.48
C LEU A 51 -16.52 7.63 -1.34
N GLN A 52 -17.80 7.35 -1.52
CA GLN A 52 -18.71 8.18 -2.32
C GLN A 52 -19.15 9.45 -1.59
N GLU A 53 -19.31 9.39 -0.27
CA GLU A 53 -19.71 10.54 0.57
C GLU A 53 -18.52 11.21 1.29
N GLY A 54 -17.33 10.61 1.25
CA GLY A 54 -16.13 11.12 1.90
C GLY A 54 -15.41 12.24 1.13
N PRO A 55 -14.43 12.92 1.77
CA PRO A 55 -13.72 14.06 1.20
C PRO A 55 -12.63 13.62 0.20
N TRP A 56 -12.90 12.64 -0.67
CA TRP A 56 -11.91 12.06 -1.60
C TRP A 56 -11.26 13.11 -2.50
N ARG A 57 -12.02 14.13 -2.91
CA ARG A 57 -11.50 15.28 -3.68
C ARG A 57 -10.50 16.09 -2.87
N THR A 58 -10.80 16.34 -1.60
CA THR A 58 -9.90 17.04 -0.67
C THR A 58 -8.65 16.19 -0.42
N LEU A 59 -8.78 14.87 -0.25
CA LEU A 59 -7.66 13.96 -0.07
C LEU A 59 -6.75 13.92 -1.31
N LEU A 60 -7.31 13.91 -2.53
CA LEU A 60 -6.53 14.03 -3.75
C LEU A 60 -5.81 15.38 -3.83
N LEU A 61 -6.48 16.48 -3.49
CA LEU A 61 -5.87 17.81 -3.49
C LEU A 61 -4.74 17.89 -2.45
N VAL A 62 -4.95 17.34 -1.25
CA VAL A 62 -3.93 17.24 -0.20
C VAL A 62 -2.76 16.36 -0.66
N PHE A 63 -3.02 15.25 -1.37
CA PHE A 63 -1.97 14.39 -1.92
C PHE A 63 -1.06 15.16 -2.89
N PHE A 64 -1.64 15.89 -3.86
CA PHE A 64 -0.86 16.72 -4.79
C PHE A 64 -0.18 17.90 -4.09
N ALA A 65 -0.87 18.56 -3.15
CA ALA A 65 -0.31 19.69 -2.40
C ALA A 65 0.86 19.25 -1.51
N SER A 66 0.77 18.09 -0.87
CA SER A 66 1.81 17.52 -0.01
C SER A 66 3.13 17.32 -0.77
N ALA A 67 3.07 16.83 -2.03
CA ALA A 67 4.24 16.66 -2.87
C ALA A 67 5.01 17.98 -3.13
N ILE A 68 4.32 19.13 -3.12
CA ILE A 68 4.91 20.46 -3.31
C ILE A 68 5.35 21.07 -1.97
N VAL A 69 4.55 20.91 -0.92
CA VAL A 69 4.73 21.57 0.38
C VAL A 69 5.80 20.88 1.23
N MET A 70 6.09 19.59 1.02
CA MET A 70 7.14 18.90 1.75
C MET A 70 8.52 19.50 1.40
N PRO A 71 9.23 20.14 2.35
CA PRO A 71 10.45 20.88 2.07
C PRO A 71 11.56 19.99 1.50
N HIS A 72 11.59 18.71 1.90
CA HIS A 72 12.52 17.71 1.38
C HIS A 72 12.22 17.34 -0.07
N MET A 73 10.94 17.21 -0.43
CA MET A 73 10.49 16.93 -1.81
C MET A 73 10.75 18.12 -2.73
N TYR A 74 10.52 19.34 -2.26
CA TYR A 74 10.85 20.56 -2.99
C TYR A 74 12.36 20.69 -3.22
N HIS A 75 13.17 20.52 -2.18
CA HIS A 75 14.63 20.57 -2.28
C HIS A 75 15.15 19.50 -3.24
N MET A 76 14.69 18.24 -3.16
CA MET A 76 15.09 17.18 -4.08
C MET A 76 14.68 17.45 -5.53
N THR A 77 13.49 17.99 -5.75
CA THR A 77 12.97 18.23 -7.11
C THR A 77 13.69 19.38 -7.80
N PHE A 78 14.03 20.45 -7.07
CA PHE A 78 14.50 21.72 -7.65
C PHE A 78 15.98 22.05 -7.41
N THR A 79 16.60 21.55 -6.33
CA THR A 79 17.98 21.93 -5.97
C THR A 79 19.01 20.83 -6.22
N GLU A 80 18.61 19.56 -6.11
CA GLU A 80 19.51 18.41 -6.23
C GLU A 80 19.39 17.69 -7.59
N ASN A 81 18.43 18.13 -8.40
CA ASN A 81 18.09 17.56 -9.70
C ASN A 81 18.91 18.17 -10.84
N LEU A 82 20.18 17.80 -10.90
CA LEU A 82 21.16 18.36 -11.85
C LEU A 82 21.04 17.78 -13.27
N ASN A 83 20.14 16.81 -13.52
CA ASN A 83 20.00 16.15 -14.82
C ASN A 83 18.53 16.02 -15.26
N PRO A 84 18.10 16.70 -16.35
CA PRO A 84 16.71 16.64 -16.84
C PRO A 84 16.26 15.23 -17.25
N ARG A 85 17.18 14.30 -17.52
CA ARG A 85 16.83 12.89 -17.78
C ARG A 85 16.33 12.15 -16.53
N GLY A 86 16.78 12.55 -15.34
CA GLY A 86 16.32 12.00 -14.07
C GLY A 86 14.85 12.31 -13.79
N LEU A 87 14.40 13.50 -14.18
CA LEU A 87 12.99 13.92 -14.13
C LEU A 87 12.09 13.00 -14.95
N VAL A 88 12.47 12.70 -16.19
CA VAL A 88 11.66 11.85 -17.09
C VAL A 88 11.51 10.44 -16.52
N SER A 89 12.59 9.87 -15.96
CA SER A 89 12.52 8.56 -15.31
C SER A 89 11.67 8.59 -14.05
N ALA A 90 11.76 9.66 -13.24
CA ALA A 90 10.96 9.83 -12.02
C ALA A 90 9.47 10.00 -12.33
N SER A 91 9.13 10.66 -13.45
CA SER A 91 7.74 10.83 -13.91
C SER A 91 7.04 9.50 -14.21
N TRP A 92 7.79 8.42 -14.49
CA TRP A 92 7.23 7.07 -14.62
C TRP A 92 7.47 6.19 -13.40
N GLY A 93 8.61 6.32 -12.74
CA GLY A 93 8.96 5.54 -11.55
C GLY A 93 8.01 5.79 -10.38
N LEU A 94 7.65 7.05 -10.12
CA LEU A 94 6.74 7.40 -9.04
C LEU A 94 5.32 6.84 -9.25
N PRO A 95 4.66 7.05 -10.42
CA PRO A 95 3.37 6.41 -10.67
C PRO A 95 3.41 4.89 -10.61
N LEU A 96 4.47 4.25 -11.13
CA LEU A 96 4.60 2.80 -11.08
C LEU A 96 4.74 2.28 -9.65
N TYR A 97 5.57 2.94 -8.84
CA TYR A 97 5.72 2.62 -7.42
C TYR A 97 4.38 2.74 -6.67
N LEU A 98 3.66 3.84 -6.87
CA LEU A 98 2.36 4.07 -6.26
C LEU A 98 1.33 3.05 -6.73
N LEU A 99 1.35 2.66 -8.00
CA LEU A 99 0.45 1.66 -8.56
C LEU A 99 0.67 0.30 -7.89
N LEU A 100 1.93 -0.15 -7.76
CA LEU A 100 2.24 -1.43 -7.14
C LEU A 100 1.88 -1.45 -5.66
N MET A 101 2.17 -0.37 -4.92
CA MET A 101 1.74 -0.21 -3.53
C MET A 101 0.21 -0.24 -3.42
N SER A 102 -0.47 0.54 -4.26
CA SER A 102 -1.93 0.64 -4.29
C SER A 102 -2.60 -0.70 -4.62
N LEU A 103 -1.99 -1.53 -5.48
CA LEU A 103 -2.50 -2.85 -5.83
C LEU A 103 -2.43 -3.84 -4.66
N ALA A 104 -1.41 -3.73 -3.80
CA ALA A 104 -1.26 -4.58 -2.63
C ALA A 104 -2.31 -4.29 -1.54
N VAL A 105 -2.68 -3.01 -1.35
CA VAL A 105 -3.62 -2.57 -0.31
C VAL A 105 -4.98 -3.29 -0.33
N PRO A 106 -5.74 -3.35 -1.44
CA PRO A 106 -7.03 -4.02 -1.47
C PRO A 106 -6.90 -5.53 -1.26
N LEU A 107 -5.82 -6.17 -1.75
CA LEU A 107 -5.58 -7.59 -1.50
C LEU A 107 -5.43 -7.88 0.00
N ILE A 108 -4.66 -7.03 0.69
CA ILE A 108 -4.46 -7.12 2.14
C ILE A 108 -5.77 -6.86 2.88
N LEU A 109 -6.52 -5.83 2.45
CA LEU A 109 -7.83 -5.50 3.01
C LEU A 109 -8.79 -6.69 2.94
N TRP A 110 -8.99 -7.24 1.74
CA TRP A 110 -9.90 -8.36 1.51
C TRP A 110 -9.46 -9.63 2.23
N ALA A 111 -8.15 -9.90 2.29
CA ALA A 111 -7.63 -11.04 3.04
C ALA A 111 -7.93 -10.89 4.54
N GLY A 112 -7.78 -9.69 5.10
CA GLY A 112 -8.13 -9.40 6.49
C GLY A 112 -9.62 -9.63 6.78
N LEU A 113 -10.49 -9.20 5.87
CA LEU A 113 -11.93 -9.46 5.95
C LEU A 113 -12.26 -10.95 5.86
N LYS A 114 -11.66 -11.66 4.89
CA LYS A 114 -11.88 -13.11 4.70
C LYS A 114 -11.44 -13.92 5.91
N LEU A 115 -10.33 -13.55 6.55
CA LEU A 115 -9.81 -14.22 7.74
C LEU A 115 -10.47 -13.75 9.04
N GLY A 116 -11.36 -12.74 8.99
CA GLY A 116 -12.03 -12.20 10.18
C GLY A 116 -11.05 -11.58 11.17
N VAL A 117 -10.00 -10.91 10.67
CA VAL A 117 -9.01 -10.24 11.52
C VAL A 117 -9.73 -9.20 12.40
N SER A 118 -9.55 -9.32 13.72
CA SER A 118 -10.27 -8.51 14.72
C SER A 118 -9.68 -7.11 14.95
N THR A 119 -8.54 -6.80 14.34
CA THR A 119 -7.90 -5.48 14.44
C THR A 119 -8.56 -4.45 13.51
N ASN A 120 -8.22 -3.18 13.68
CA ASN A 120 -8.60 -2.16 12.69
C ASN A 120 -7.95 -2.47 11.31
N PRO A 121 -8.63 -2.25 10.17
CA PRO A 121 -8.08 -2.37 8.83
C PRO A 121 -6.67 -1.79 8.60
N GLU A 122 -6.33 -0.70 9.28
CA GLU A 122 -4.99 -0.09 9.22
C GLU A 122 -3.86 -1.02 9.72
N TYR A 123 -4.19 -2.02 10.55
CA TYR A 123 -3.27 -3.03 11.06
C TYR A 123 -3.41 -4.40 10.37
N PHE A 124 -4.20 -4.53 9.30
CA PHE A 124 -4.40 -5.84 8.65
C PHE A 124 -3.11 -6.44 8.09
N THR A 125 -2.13 -5.64 7.67
CA THR A 125 -0.80 -6.15 7.29
C THR A 125 -0.18 -7.00 8.40
N LEU A 126 -0.20 -6.51 9.64
CA LEU A 126 0.29 -7.20 10.82
C LEU A 126 -0.68 -8.32 11.24
N GLY A 127 -1.98 -8.03 11.23
CA GLY A 127 -3.03 -8.95 11.62
C GLY A 127 -3.05 -10.23 10.78
N LEU A 128 -2.77 -10.13 9.47
CA LEU A 128 -2.60 -11.28 8.59
C LEU A 128 -1.43 -12.18 9.01
N GLY A 129 -0.30 -11.60 9.41
CA GLY A 129 0.84 -12.36 9.92
C GLY A 129 0.50 -13.14 11.19
N LEU A 130 -0.21 -12.48 12.10
CA LEU A 130 -0.62 -13.07 13.37
C LEU A 130 -1.70 -14.15 13.22
N THR A 131 -2.74 -13.90 12.41
CA THR A 131 -3.82 -14.88 12.19
C THR A 131 -3.36 -16.07 11.36
N ALA A 132 -2.42 -15.88 10.44
CA ALA A 132 -1.78 -16.96 9.71
C ALA A 132 -0.77 -17.77 10.54
N GLN A 133 -0.49 -17.36 11.78
CA GLN A 133 0.56 -17.95 12.64
C GLN A 133 1.94 -18.00 11.95
N SER A 134 2.19 -17.05 11.04
CA SER A 134 3.43 -16.98 10.26
C SER A 134 4.33 -15.90 10.83
N GLU A 135 5.24 -16.31 11.71
CA GLU A 135 6.28 -15.46 12.29
C GLU A 135 7.05 -14.63 11.24
N PRO A 136 7.52 -15.20 10.10
CA PRO A 136 8.22 -14.39 9.11
C PRO A 136 7.32 -13.33 8.44
N LEU A 137 6.03 -13.62 8.27
CA LEU A 137 5.08 -12.66 7.69
C LEU A 137 4.77 -11.52 8.67
N ALA A 138 4.64 -11.83 9.95
CA ALA A 138 4.45 -10.84 11.01
C ALA A 138 5.68 -9.92 11.14
N LEU A 139 6.89 -10.49 11.09
CA LEU A 139 8.14 -9.73 11.09
C LEU A 139 8.27 -8.83 9.87
N LEU A 140 7.96 -9.35 8.68
CA LEU A 140 7.92 -8.54 7.46
C LEU A 140 6.95 -7.37 7.61
N ALA A 141 5.71 -7.63 8.03
CA ALA A 141 4.71 -6.59 8.25
C ALA A 141 5.16 -5.53 9.26
N PHE A 142 5.83 -5.95 10.34
CA PHE A 142 6.40 -5.05 11.33
C PHE A 142 7.51 -4.16 10.76
N VAL A 143 8.44 -4.74 10.01
CA VAL A 143 9.52 -3.99 9.32
C VAL A 143 8.95 -3.00 8.31
N GLY A 144 7.95 -3.40 7.53
CA GLY A 144 7.25 -2.50 6.61
C GLY A 144 6.55 -1.35 7.32
N GLY A 145 5.90 -1.62 8.45
CA GLY A 145 5.26 -0.60 9.29
C GLY A 145 6.24 0.40 9.88
N LEU A 146 7.37 -0.07 10.43
CA LEU A 146 8.44 0.79 10.94
C LEU A 146 9.08 1.64 9.85
N SER A 147 9.28 1.06 8.68
CA SER A 147 9.76 1.82 7.53
C SER A 147 8.76 2.90 7.11
N ALA A 148 7.45 2.62 7.15
CA ALA A 148 6.42 3.59 6.80
C ALA A 148 6.33 4.80 7.75
N SER A 149 6.67 4.63 9.03
CA SER A 149 6.61 5.71 10.03
C SER A 149 7.86 6.58 10.10
N SER A 150 8.97 6.15 9.50
CA SER A 150 10.26 6.84 9.56
C SER A 150 10.46 7.92 8.48
N GLY A 151 9.57 8.01 7.49
CA GLY A 151 9.71 8.86 6.29
C GLY A 151 8.71 10.00 6.21
#